data_AF-A0A6B2TG29-F1
#
_entry.id   AF-A0A6B2TG29-F1
#
_cell.length_a   1.000
_cell.length_b   1.000
_cell.length_c   1.000
_cell.angle_alpha   90.00
_cell.angle_beta   90.00
_cell.angle_gamma   90.00
#
_symmetry.space_group_name_H-M   'P 1'
#
loop_
_entity.id
_entity.type
_entity.pdbx_description
1 polymer ?
#
loop_
_entity_poly.entity_id
_entity_poly.type
_entity_poly.pdbx_seq_one_letter_code
_entity_poly.pdbx_strand_id
1 'polypeptide(L)'
;MTVPQGRRSSTFTRLLRHGFTDPSTAERLLDDPALSALRDDPLLLDALGATADPDLALLGLVRLVEAQGDDLGRRELLDTLVTAKPLRDRLLGVLGASEALADHLARHPLDWRALVTYESADL
;
A
#
# COMPACT_ATOMS: atom_id res chain seq x y z
N MET A 1 -3.58 -14.16 31.75
CA MET A 1 -3.06 -13.18 30.77
C MET A 1 -4.18 -12.87 29.80
N THR A 2 -4.69 -11.65 29.82
CA THR A 2 -5.82 -11.19 29.01
C THR A 2 -5.32 -10.80 27.61
N VAL A 3 -5.97 -11.35 26.59
CA VAL A 3 -5.65 -11.11 25.17
C VAL A 3 -6.42 -9.87 24.68
N PRO A 4 -5.76 -8.91 23.99
CA PRO A 4 -6.43 -7.77 23.39
C PRO A 4 -7.13 -8.20 22.09
N GLN A 5 -8.23 -8.95 22.20
CA GLN A 5 -8.98 -9.44 21.04
C GLN A 5 -9.89 -8.37 20.40
N GLY A 6 -10.17 -7.27 21.11
CA GLY A 6 -11.08 -6.22 20.63
C GLY A 6 -10.56 -5.41 19.43
N ARG A 7 -9.25 -5.13 19.36
CA ARG A 7 -8.65 -4.35 18.26
C ARG A 7 -8.60 -5.13 16.95
N ARG A 8 -8.25 -6.42 17.02
CA ARG A 8 -8.19 -7.28 15.83
C ARG A 8 -9.55 -7.43 15.16
N SER A 9 -10.62 -7.59 15.95
CA SER A 9 -11.98 -7.71 15.42
C SER A 9 -12.47 -6.43 14.73
N SER A 10 -12.05 -5.24 15.19
CA SER A 10 -12.40 -3.97 14.55
C SER A 10 -11.58 -3.70 13.29
N THR A 11 -10.27 -4.00 13.28
CA THR A 11 -9.42 -3.92 12.08
C THR A 11 -9.91 -4.87 10.99
N PHE A 12 -10.20 -6.12 11.35
CA PHE A 12 -10.73 -7.14 10.44
C PHE A 12 -12.02 -6.67 9.74
N THR A 13 -12.97 -6.14 10.52
CA THR A 13 -14.23 -5.61 9.97
C THR A 13 -14.01 -4.42 9.05
N ARG A 14 -13.02 -3.56 9.37
CA ARG A 14 -12.66 -2.43 8.52
C ARG A 14 -12.09 -2.90 7.19
N LEU A 15 -11.16 -3.85 7.20
CA LEU A 15 -10.56 -4.43 5.99
C LEU A 15 -11.63 -5.07 5.08
N LEU A 16 -12.56 -5.85 5.63
CA LEU A 16 -13.69 -6.40 4.85
C LEU A 16 -14.52 -5.32 4.16
N ARG A 17 -14.75 -4.18 4.82
CA ARG A 17 -15.51 -3.06 4.23
C ARG A 17 -14.75 -2.36 3.10
N HIS A 18 -13.43 -2.44 3.09
CA HIS A 18 -12.58 -1.94 2.01
C HIS A 18 -12.32 -3.00 0.92
N GLY A 19 -13.01 -4.14 0.95
CA GLY A 19 -12.95 -5.12 -0.13
C GLY A 19 -11.80 -6.13 -0.04
N PHE A 20 -11.05 -6.16 1.07
CA PHE A 20 -10.04 -7.20 1.30
C PHE A 20 -10.68 -8.58 1.39
N THR A 21 -10.17 -9.51 0.61
CA THR A 21 -10.59 -10.91 0.54
C THR A 21 -9.91 -11.73 1.64
N ASP A 22 -8.67 -11.39 2.01
CA ASP A 22 -7.99 -11.98 3.17
C ASP A 22 -7.57 -10.91 4.21
N PRO A 23 -8.51 -10.47 5.05
CA PRO A 23 -8.23 -9.49 6.10
C PRO A 23 -7.16 -9.93 7.10
N SER A 24 -6.96 -11.24 7.30
CA SER A 24 -5.98 -11.74 8.28
C SER A 24 -4.57 -11.58 7.73
N THR A 25 -4.38 -11.89 6.46
CA THR A 25 -3.12 -11.62 5.76
C THR A 25 -2.88 -10.12 5.63
N ALA A 26 -3.90 -9.34 5.27
CA ALA A 26 -3.79 -7.89 5.17
C ALA A 26 -3.41 -7.24 6.52
N GLU A 27 -3.99 -7.67 7.64
CA GLU A 27 -3.61 -7.18 8.98
C GLU A 27 -2.13 -7.49 9.28
N ARG A 28 -1.64 -8.68 8.91
CA ARG A 28 -0.23 -9.05 9.10
C ARG A 28 0.72 -8.20 8.24
N LEU A 29 0.32 -7.87 7.02
CA LEU A 29 1.11 -7.01 6.12
C LEU A 29 1.13 -5.55 6.58
N LEU A 30 0.00 -5.04 7.10
CA LEU A 30 -0.06 -3.71 7.71
C LEU A 30 0.75 -3.60 9.02
N ASP A 31 0.93 -4.73 9.70
CA ASP A 31 1.79 -4.83 10.89
C ASP A 31 3.28 -4.92 10.55
N ASP A 32 3.65 -4.96 9.26
CA ASP A 32 5.05 -4.99 8.83
C ASP A 32 5.79 -3.70 9.24
N PRO A 33 7.00 -3.79 9.82
CA PRO A 33 7.81 -2.62 10.19
C PRO A 33 8.03 -1.63 9.03
N ALA A 34 8.11 -2.13 7.80
CA ALA A 34 8.29 -1.31 6.60
C ALA A 34 7.12 -0.35 6.37
N LEU A 35 5.89 -0.74 6.78
CA LEU A 35 4.68 0.06 6.64
C LEU A 35 4.26 0.78 7.93
N SER A 36 5.06 0.72 9.00
CA SER A 36 4.74 1.30 10.30
C SER A 36 4.29 2.77 10.26
N ALA A 37 4.83 3.57 9.33
CA ALA A 37 4.46 4.98 9.13
C ALA A 37 3.06 5.17 8.51
N LEU A 38 2.56 4.18 7.77
CA LEU A 38 1.28 4.26 7.06
C LEU A 38 0.18 3.40 7.71
N ARG A 39 0.52 2.53 8.67
CA ARG A 39 -0.39 1.55 9.27
C ARG A 39 -1.70 2.14 9.78
N ASP A 40 -1.64 3.30 10.42
CA ASP A 40 -2.80 3.97 11.01
C ASP A 40 -3.39 5.06 10.08
N ASP A 41 -2.88 5.23 8.85
CA ASP A 41 -3.36 6.23 7.91
C ASP A 41 -4.73 5.81 7.31
N PRO A 42 -5.83 6.52 7.63
CA PRO A 42 -7.13 6.21 7.05
C PRO A 42 -7.16 6.41 5.53
N LEU A 43 -6.37 7.35 5.00
CA LEU A 43 -6.35 7.65 3.57
C LEU A 43 -5.70 6.52 2.77
N LEU A 44 -4.75 5.79 3.37
CA LEU A 44 -4.17 4.60 2.76
C LEU A 44 -5.24 3.51 2.60
N LEU A 45 -6.01 3.23 3.66
CA LEU A 45 -7.06 2.19 3.60
C LEU A 45 -8.18 2.56 2.62
N ASP A 46 -8.57 3.83 2.56
CA ASP A 46 -9.53 4.31 1.57
C ASP A 46 -9.00 4.13 0.14
N ALA A 47 -7.72 4.45 -0.11
CA ALA A 47 -7.10 4.32 -1.42
C ALA A 47 -6.89 2.85 -1.83
N LEU A 48 -6.50 1.97 -0.89
CA LEU A 48 -6.43 0.53 -1.10
C LEU A 48 -7.81 -0.03 -1.45
N GLY A 49 -8.86 0.35 -0.72
CA GLY A 49 -10.22 -0.12 -1.01
C GLY A 49 -10.82 0.42 -2.31
N ALA A 50 -10.18 1.39 -2.96
CA ALA A 50 -10.55 1.90 -4.27
C ALA A 50 -9.84 1.19 -5.44
N THR A 51 -8.90 0.27 -5.16
CA THR A 51 -8.20 -0.50 -6.20
C THR A 51 -9.06 -1.67 -6.70
N ALA A 52 -8.64 -2.28 -7.81
CA ALA A 52 -9.31 -3.46 -8.35
C ALA A 52 -9.14 -4.70 -7.45
N ASP A 53 -7.95 -4.87 -6.87
CA ASP A 53 -7.64 -5.89 -5.87
C ASP A 53 -6.83 -5.26 -4.71
N PRO A 54 -7.46 -5.04 -3.54
CA PRO A 54 -6.79 -4.42 -2.39
C PRO A 54 -5.74 -5.32 -1.72
N ASP A 55 -5.92 -6.66 -1.75
CA ASP A 55 -4.95 -7.60 -1.20
C ASP A 55 -3.67 -7.59 -2.05
N LEU A 56 -3.82 -7.59 -3.37
CA LEU A 56 -2.71 -7.49 -4.31
C LEU A 56 -2.00 -6.14 -4.21
N ALA A 57 -2.76 -5.05 -4.10
CA ALA A 57 -2.19 -3.70 -3.94
C ALA A 57 -1.33 -3.59 -2.67
N LEU A 58 -1.83 -4.11 -1.55
CA LEU A 58 -1.10 -4.10 -0.27
C LEU A 58 0.16 -4.96 -0.34
N LEU A 59 0.07 -6.17 -0.90
CA LEU A 59 1.22 -7.05 -1.08
C LEU A 59 2.29 -6.40 -1.97
N GLY A 60 1.89 -5.82 -3.10
CA GLY A 60 2.79 -5.11 -4.01
C GLY A 60 3.45 -3.90 -3.35
N LEU A 61 2.72 -3.16 -2.50
CA LEU A 61 3.25 -2.03 -1.76
C LEU A 61 4.32 -2.47 -0.75
N VAL A 62 4.07 -3.52 0.04
CA VAL A 62 5.07 -4.07 0.97
C VAL A 62 6.34 -4.43 0.22
N ARG A 63 6.23 -5.20 -0.87
CA ARG A 63 7.38 -5.62 -1.70
C ARG A 63 8.16 -4.42 -2.23
N LEU A 64 7.48 -3.37 -2.68
CA LEU A 64 8.13 -2.16 -3.18
C LEU A 64 8.88 -1.38 -2.08
N VAL A 65 8.31 -1.30 -0.88
CA VAL A 65 8.90 -0.61 0.28
C VAL A 65 10.10 -1.40 0.82
N GLU A 66 10.01 -2.74 0.85
CA GLU A 66 11.12 -3.64 1.20
C GLU A 66 12.25 -3.60 0.17
N ALA A 67 11.93 -3.44 -1.11
CA ALA A 67 12.90 -3.33 -2.20
C ALA A 67 13.69 -2.01 -2.19
N GLN A 68 13.28 -1.01 -1.39
CA GLN A 68 14.07 0.20 -1.21
C GLN A 68 15.39 -0.15 -0.50
N GLY A 69 16.50 0.00 -1.22
CA GLY A 69 17.83 -0.43 -0.78
C GLY A 69 18.41 0.37 0.40
N ASP A 70 17.82 1.52 0.73
CA ASP A 70 18.21 2.34 1.88
C ASP A 70 16.99 2.95 2.60
N ASP A 71 17.22 3.44 3.82
CA ASP A 71 16.18 4.08 4.63
C ASP A 71 15.72 5.42 4.03
N LEU A 72 16.55 6.08 3.23
CA LEU A 72 16.24 7.37 2.63
C LEU A 72 15.21 7.21 1.51
N GLY A 73 15.42 6.27 0.58
CA GLY A 73 14.46 5.94 -0.48
C GLY A 73 13.14 5.40 0.09
N ARG A 74 13.20 4.61 1.16
CA ARG A 74 11.99 4.17 1.88
C ARG A 74 11.20 5.35 2.42
N ARG A 75 11.86 6.28 3.12
CA ARG A 75 11.19 7.47 3.66
C ARG A 75 10.63 8.36 2.56
N GLU A 76 11.35 8.56 1.46
CA GLU A 76 10.89 9.33 0.31
C GLU A 76 9.61 8.74 -0.29
N LEU A 77 9.58 7.43 -0.53
CA LEU A 77 8.39 6.74 -1.03
C LEU A 77 7.20 6.91 -0.09
N LEU A 78 7.39 6.64 1.22
CA LEU A 78 6.32 6.72 2.21
C LEU A 78 5.81 8.16 2.37
N ASP A 79 6.70 9.16 2.42
CA ASP A 79 6.34 10.58 2.49
C ASP A 79 5.57 11.01 1.23
N THR A 80 5.98 10.53 0.05
CA THR A 80 5.28 10.84 -1.20
C THR A 80 3.89 10.21 -1.24
N LEU A 81 3.72 8.99 -0.71
CA LEU A 81 2.41 8.35 -0.58
C LEU A 81 1.46 9.13 0.34
N VAL A 82 1.98 9.72 1.42
CA VAL A 82 1.19 10.56 2.34
C VAL A 82 0.83 11.90 1.69
N THR A 83 1.81 12.56 1.06
CA THR A 83 1.70 13.95 0.61
C THR A 83 1.06 14.09 -0.79
N ALA A 84 1.25 13.11 -1.69
CA ALA A 84 0.79 13.19 -3.07
C ALA A 84 -0.34 12.19 -3.37
N LYS A 85 -1.59 12.60 -3.09
CA LYS A 85 -2.79 11.80 -3.38
C LYS A 85 -2.85 11.25 -4.83
N PRO A 86 -2.60 12.03 -5.90
CA PRO A 86 -2.68 11.50 -7.26
C PRO A 86 -1.67 10.38 -7.53
N LEU A 87 -0.46 10.49 -6.98
CA LEU A 87 0.54 9.45 -7.08
C LEU A 87 0.11 8.20 -6.32
N ARG A 88 -0.34 8.36 -5.07
CA ARG A 88 -0.81 7.24 -4.24
C ARG A 88 -1.89 6.46 -4.96
N ASP A 89 -2.93 7.14 -5.44
CA ASP A 89 -4.07 6.49 -6.09
C ASP A 89 -3.63 5.75 -7.36
N ARG A 90 -2.73 6.32 -8.17
CA ARG A 90 -2.18 5.66 -9.37
C ARG A 90 -1.29 4.47 -9.04
N LEU A 91 -0.36 4.62 -8.10
CA LEU A 91 0.54 3.56 -7.69
C LEU A 91 -0.25 2.39 -7.13
N LEU A 92 -1.16 2.64 -6.18
CA LEU A 92 -2.03 1.59 -5.63
C LEU A 92 -2.96 0.99 -6.69
N GLY A 93 -3.48 1.80 -7.61
CA GLY A 93 -4.27 1.32 -8.74
C GLY A 93 -3.49 0.37 -9.65
N VAL A 94 -2.23 0.69 -9.96
CA VAL A 94 -1.34 -0.19 -10.75
C VAL A 94 -1.04 -1.48 -10.00
N LEU A 95 -0.67 -1.38 -8.71
CA LEU A 95 -0.35 -2.53 -7.87
C LEU A 95 -1.57 -3.46 -7.73
N GLY A 96 -2.76 -2.91 -7.52
CA GLY A 96 -3.99 -3.68 -7.41
C GLY A 96 -4.56 -4.17 -8.75
N ALA A 97 -4.03 -3.73 -9.89
CA ALA A 97 -4.46 -4.18 -11.20
C ALA A 97 -3.53 -5.23 -11.83
N SER A 98 -2.26 -5.30 -11.39
CA SER A 98 -1.27 -6.17 -12.03
C SER A 98 -0.15 -6.61 -11.10
N GLU A 99 -0.10 -7.91 -10.83
CA GLU A 99 1.01 -8.56 -10.13
C GLU A 99 2.33 -8.37 -10.88
N ALA A 100 2.32 -8.47 -12.22
CA ALA A 100 3.51 -8.31 -13.03
C ALA A 100 4.13 -6.90 -12.92
N LEU A 101 3.30 -5.86 -12.80
CA LEU A 101 3.77 -4.49 -12.57
C LEU A 101 4.29 -4.30 -11.15
N ALA A 102 3.63 -4.90 -10.15
CA ALA A 102 4.15 -4.90 -8.78
C ALA A 102 5.53 -5.57 -8.69
N ASP A 103 5.71 -6.72 -9.34
CA ASP A 103 6.99 -7.41 -9.42
C ASP A 103 8.05 -6.62 -10.21
N HIS A 104 7.65 -5.90 -11.25
CA HIS A 104 8.54 -5.00 -11.98
C HIS A 104 9.04 -3.87 -11.09
N LEU A 105 8.15 -3.21 -10.33
CA LEU A 105 8.50 -2.16 -9.39
C LEU A 105 9.37 -2.68 -8.24
N ALA A 106 9.14 -3.91 -7.76
CA ALA A 106 10.02 -4.52 -6.76
C ALA A 106 11.44 -4.80 -7.30
N ARG A 107 11.57 -5.12 -8.60
CA ARG A 107 12.89 -5.28 -9.27
C ARG A 107 13.54 -3.93 -9.60
N HIS A 108 12.74 -2.91 -9.86
CA HIS A 108 13.17 -1.55 -10.22
C HIS A 108 12.52 -0.52 -9.28
N PRO A 109 12.96 -0.45 -8.01
CA PRO A 109 12.30 0.29 -6.94
C PRO A 109 12.29 1.81 -7.10
N LEU A 110 12.89 2.37 -8.16
CA LEU A 110 12.86 3.80 -8.48
C LEU A 110 11.83 4.15 -9.56
N ASP A 111 11.27 3.17 -10.25
CA ASP A 111 10.36 3.39 -11.38
C ASP A 111 8.98 3.93 -10.94
N TRP A 112 8.64 3.81 -9.65
CA TRP A 112 7.44 4.48 -9.11
C TRP A 112 7.51 6.00 -9.30
N ARG A 113 8.71 6.60 -9.37
CA ARG A 113 8.88 8.03 -9.64
C ARG A 113 8.36 8.43 -11.02
N ALA A 114 8.33 7.51 -11.99
CA ALA A 114 7.76 7.79 -13.30
C ALA A 114 6.25 8.07 -13.22
N LEU A 115 5.56 7.53 -12.20
CA LEU A 115 4.14 7.79 -11.96
C LEU A 115 3.87 9.20 -11.40
N VAL A 116 4.91 9.91 -10.93
CA VAL A 116 4.82 11.31 -10.48
C VAL A 116 4.63 12.24 -11.69
N THR A 117 5.33 11.95 -12.79
CA THR A 117 5.41 12.83 -13.96
C THR A 117 4.17 12.77 -14.85
N TYR A 118 3.43 11.66 -14.84
CA TYR A 118 2.27 11.48 -15.73
C TYR A 118 1.01 12.14 -15.13
N GLU A 119 0.77 13.42 -15.40
CA GLU A 119 -0.54 14.02 -15.09
C GLU A 119 -1.62 13.36 -15.96
N SER A 120 -2.72 12.93 -15.35
CA SER A 120 -3.93 12.44 -16.05
C SER A 120 -4.61 13.52 -16.91
N ALA A 121 -4.02 14.72 -17.00
CA ALA A 121 -4.39 15.78 -17.92
C ALA A 121 -3.87 15.53 -19.36
N ASP A 122 -2.99 14.55 -19.57
CA ASP A 122 -2.46 14.16 -20.90
C ASP A 122 -3.32 13.10 -21.63
N LEU A 123 -4.56 12.84 -21.17
CA LEU A 123 -5.54 11.97 -21.84
C LEU A 123 -6.76 12.75 -22.34
#